data_AF-A0A1I7X2F5-F1
#
_entry.id   AF-A0A1I7X2F5-F1
#
_cell.length_a   1.000
_cell.length_b   1.000
_cell.length_c   1.000
_cell.angle_alpha   90.00
_cell.angle_beta   90.00
_cell.angle_gamma   90.00
#
_symmetry.space_group_name_H-M   'P 1'
#
loop_
_entity.id
_entity.type
_entity.pdbx_description
1 polymer ?
#
loop_
_entity_poly.entity_id
_entity_poly.type
_entity_poly.pdbx_seq_one_letter_code
_entity_poly.pdbx_strand_id
1 'polypeptide(L)' 'MVAWRAVGINYVRFSQIAAEVTKQCVKGVRADVKKPAASLKVVRWENGKMVKKE' A
#
# COMPACT_ATOMS: atom_id res chain seq x y z
N MET A 1 -22.72 -2.43 1.61
CA MET A 1 -21.32 -2.94 1.54
C MET A 1 -20.41 -1.75 1.23
N VAL A 2 -19.30 -1.55 1.93
CA VAL A 2 -18.46 -0.36 1.73
C VAL A 2 -17.65 -0.49 0.43
N ALA A 3 -17.61 0.57 -0.40
CA ALA A 3 -17.08 0.51 -1.77
C ALA A 3 -15.65 -0.05 -1.85
N TRP A 4 -14.77 0.30 -0.91
CA TRP A 4 -13.38 -0.19 -0.88
C TRP A 4 -13.27 -1.70 -0.57
N ARG A 5 -14.24 -2.29 0.13
CA ARG A 5 -14.27 -3.75 0.33
C ARG A 5 -14.67 -4.50 -0.93
N ALA A 6 -15.53 -3.92 -1.77
CA ALA A 6 -15.96 -4.55 -3.02
C ALA A 6 -14.80 -4.70 -4.03
N VAL A 7 -13.83 -3.78 -4.00
CA VAL A 7 -12.63 -3.82 -4.86
C VAL A 7 -11.47 -4.61 -4.24
N GLY A 8 -11.71 -5.36 -3.15
CA GLY A 8 -10.71 -6.22 -2.52
C GLY A 8 -9.65 -5.50 -1.68
N ILE A 9 -9.86 -4.24 -1.31
CA ILE A 9 -8.93 -3.51 -0.42
C ILE A 9 -9.12 -3.96 1.02
N ASN A 10 -8.02 -4.37 1.67
CA ASN A 10 -8.03 -4.67 3.10
C ASN A 10 -8.04 -3.38 3.94
N TYR A 11 -8.47 -3.48 5.20
CA TYR A 11 -8.56 -2.31 6.09
C TYR A 11 -7.21 -1.58 6.28
N VAL A 12 -6.12 -2.34 6.36
CA VAL A 12 -4.76 -1.79 6.52
C VAL A 12 -4.36 -0.93 5.33
N ARG A 13 -4.67 -1.37 4.11
CA ARG A 13 -4.39 -0.64 2.88
C ARG A 13 -5.28 0.58 2.76
N PHE A 14 -6.55 0.48 3.16
CA PHE A 14 -7.46 1.62 3.24
C PHE A 14 -6.93 2.70 4.20
N SER A 15 -6.54 2.33 5.43
CA SER A 15 -6.06 3.30 6.42
C SER A 15 -4.74 3.95 6.03
N GLN A 16 -3.83 3.21 5.38
CA GLN A 16 -2.60 3.75 4.81
C GLN A 16 -2.85 4.83 3.76
N ILE A 17 -3.82 4.61 2.86
CA ILE A 17 -4.20 5.58 1.82
C ILE A 17 -4.82 6.82 2.47
N ALA A 18 -5.74 6.63 3.41
CA ALA A 18 -6.36 7.76 4.11
C ALA A 18 -5.32 8.64 4.82
N ALA A 19 -4.35 8.02 5.53
CA ALA A 19 -3.28 8.76 6.20
C ALA A 19 -2.38 9.53 5.23
N GLU A 20 -2.16 9.01 4.02
CA GLU A 20 -1.38 9.68 2.98
C GLU A 20 -2.11 10.92 2.44
N VAL A 21 -3.39 10.77 2.11
CA VAL A 21 -4.24 11.88 1.63
C VAL A 21 -4.36 12.96 2.70
N THR A 22 -4.61 12.58 3.96
CA THR A 22 -4.70 13.55 5.06
C THR A 22 -3.42 14.38 5.20
N LYS A 23 -2.23 13.78 5.08
CA LYS A 23 -0.95 14.50 5.16
C LYS A 23 -0.77 15.50 4.01
N GLN A 24 -1.24 15.18 2.80
CA GLN A 24 -1.16 16.09 1.65
C GLN A 24 -2.04 17.33 1.81
N CYS A 25 -3.15 17.21 2.54
CA CYS A 25 -4.10 18.30 2.76
C CYS A 25 -3.72 19.23 3.92
N VAL A 26 -2.72 18.89 4.74
CA VAL A 26 -2.28 19.73 5.87
C VAL A 26 -1.32 20.81 5.39
N LYS A 27 -1.74 22.07 5.52
CA LYS A 27 -0.95 23.25 5.14
C LYS A 27 0.16 23.49 6.17
N GLY A 28 1.41 23.68 5.72
CA GLY A 28 2.54 24.07 6.57
C GLY A 28 3.41 22.93 7.11
N VAL A 29 2.96 21.68 7.02
CA VAL A 29 3.81 20.49 7.26
C VAL A 29 4.08 19.87 5.90
N ARG A 30 5.05 20.43 5.14
CA ARG A 30 5.70 19.68 4.06
C ARG A 30 6.48 18.58 4.77
N ALA A 31 5.79 17.50 5.10
CA ALA A 31 6.41 16.33 5.66
C ALA A 31 7.32 15.76 4.57
N ASP A 32 8.58 16.18 4.58
CA ASP A 32 9.75 15.46 4.05
C ASP A 32 9.92 14.08 4.71
N VAL A 33 8.82 13.46 5.15
CA VAL A 33 8.74 12.06 5.50
C VAL A 33 8.73 11.33 4.16
N LYS A 34 9.91 11.26 3.53
CA LYS A 34 10.17 10.35 2.42
C LYS A 34 9.65 8.99 2.86
N LYS A 35 8.51 8.58 2.28
CA LYS A 35 7.93 7.28 2.52
C LYS A 35 9.05 6.29 2.16
N PRO A 36 9.51 5.44 3.10
CA PRO A 36 10.52 4.47 2.76
C PRO A 36 9.97 3.65 1.60
N ALA A 37 10.66 3.68 0.46
CA ALA A 37 10.26 2.90 -0.69
C ALA A 37 10.13 1.44 -0.23
N ALA A 38 9.03 0.79 -0.59
CA ALA A 38 8.86 -0.62 -0.27
C ALA A 38 9.98 -1.39 -0.97
N SER A 39 11.01 -1.79 -0.22
CA SER A 39 12.16 -2.54 -0.72
C SER A 39 11.88 -4.04 -0.83
N LEU A 40 10.71 -4.48 -0.38
CA LEU A 40 10.33 -5.89 -0.33
C LEU A 40 9.90 -6.39 -1.72
N LYS A 41 10.72 -7.29 -2.26
CA LYS A 41 10.37 -8.07 -3.45
C LYS A 41 9.54 -9.28 -3.03
N VAL A 42 8.25 -9.25 -3.34
CA VAL A 42 7.36 -10.40 -3.12
C VAL A 42 7.51 -11.38 -4.27
N VAL A 43 7.89 -12.61 -3.94
CA VAL A 43 8.02 -13.72 -4.89
C VAL A 43 6.97 -14.77 -4.55
N ARG A 44 6.16 -15.17 -5.54
CA ARG A 44 5.21 -16.27 -5.40
C ARG A 44 5.96 -17.58 -5.59
N TRP A 45 5.79 -18.49 -4.65
CA TRP A 45 6.34 -19.85 -4.71
C TRP A 45 5.18 -20.83 -4.82
N GLU A 46 5.29 -21.77 -5.75
CA GLU A 46 4.34 -22.88 -5.89
C GLU A 46 5.12 -24.17 -6.13
N ASN A 47 4.70 -25.26 -5.48
CA ASN A 47 5.34 -26.57 -5.59
C ASN A 47 6.88 -26.54 -5.41
N GLY A 48 7.36 -25.70 -4.49
CA GLY A 48 8.79 -25.59 -4.16
C GLY A 48 9.65 -24.82 -5.19
N LYS A 49 9.05 -24.21 -6.23
CA LYS A 49 9.77 -23.38 -7.20
C LYS A 49 9.21 -21.96 -7.22
N MET A 50 10.09 -21.00 -7.47
CA MET A 50 9.71 -19.62 -7.73
C MET A 50 8.90 -19.54 -9.03
N VAL A 51 7.70 -18.99 -8.95
CA VAL A 51 6.90 -18.66 -10.14
C VAL A 51 7.47 -17.37 -10.71
N LYS A 52 8.01 -17.42 -11.93
CA LYS A 52 8.33 -16.18 -12.67
C LYS A 52 7.02 -15.46 -12.95
N LYS A 53 6.95 -14.20 -12.54
CA LYS A 53 5.83 -13.33 -12.87
C LYS A 53 5.92 -13.02 -14.36
N GLU A 54 4.97 -13.49 -15.15
CA GLU A 54 4.71 -13.05 -16.54
C GLU A 54 4.29 -11.57 -16.55
#